data_AF-A0AAD9V4T2-F1
#
_entry.id   AF-A0AAD9V4T2-F1
#
_cell.length_a   1.000
_cell.length_b   1.000
_cell.length_c   1.000
_cell.angle_alpha   90.00
_cell.angle_beta   90.00
_cell.angle_gamma   90.00
#
_symmetry.space_group_name_H-M   'P 1'
#
loop_
_entity.id
_entity.type
_entity.pdbx_description
1 polymer ?
#
loop_
_entity_poly.entity_id
_entity_poly.type
_entity_poly.pdbx_seq_one_letter_code
_entity_poly.pdbx_strand_id
1 'polypeptide(L)'
;MHIHVSWKRILLNPCYIFGILLVLSINFASSSRGDKSYPFRMCVKECKQGCHLDEYPGKLPLYLTIFWWDCEDECKYQCMHKVTAANLQSNKAVQQFYGKWPFVRFLGIQEPASVFFSIFNAVGHILGWRRLRSCVPSTDYDMHWVWKIYFVISLNAWLWSAVFHTRDLIWTEKMDYFCATSLVMFSLFGCLMRVIGLQNKISCICVGLFLLCLFSGHVFYLAFIKFDYGYNMKFNVTIGECKRFLSTMYGNERGWWTATLT
;
A
#
# COMPACT_ATOMS: atom_id res chain seq x y z
N MET A 1 -33.23 -14.59 14.03
CA MET A 1 -33.16 -14.33 12.57
C MET A 1 -32.20 -15.35 11.98
N HIS A 2 -32.72 -16.45 11.41
CA HIS A 2 -31.88 -17.50 10.83
C HIS A 2 -31.40 -17.07 9.44
N ILE A 3 -30.10 -16.81 9.32
CA ILE A 3 -29.45 -16.49 8.05
C ILE A 3 -29.35 -17.80 7.26
N HIS A 4 -30.18 -17.97 6.22
CA HIS A 4 -30.09 -19.11 5.32
C HIS A 4 -29.00 -18.87 4.27
N VAL A 5 -27.75 -19.15 4.67
CA VAL A 5 -26.58 -19.06 3.80
C VAL A 5 -26.60 -20.21 2.79
N SER A 6 -26.81 -19.92 1.50
CA SER A 6 -26.66 -20.91 0.43
C SER A 6 -25.18 -21.10 0.09
N TRP A 7 -24.49 -21.93 0.85
CA TRP A 7 -23.05 -22.21 0.72
C TRP A 7 -22.62 -22.61 -0.70
N LYS A 8 -23.47 -23.34 -1.45
CA LYS A 8 -23.19 -23.71 -2.85
C LYS A 8 -23.09 -22.50 -3.77
N ARG A 9 -23.94 -21.48 -3.59
CA ARG A 9 -23.94 -20.27 -4.43
C ARG A 9 -22.76 -19.34 -4.13
N ILE A 10 -22.23 -19.43 -2.91
CA ILE A 10 -21.08 -18.66 -2.44
C ILE A 10 -19.77 -19.33 -2.86
N LEU A 11 -19.60 -20.62 -2.59
CA LEU A 11 -18.37 -21.36 -2.93
C LEU A 11 -18.13 -21.43 -4.45
N LEU A 12 -19.19 -21.44 -5.26
CA LEU A 12 -19.11 -21.45 -6.73
C LEU A 12 -19.09 -20.05 -7.35
N ASN A 13 -19.08 -18.97 -6.55
CA ASN A 13 -19.02 -17.63 -7.10
C ASN A 13 -17.62 -17.41 -7.74
N PRO A 14 -17.54 -17.11 -9.05
CA PRO A 14 -16.28 -16.98 -9.78
C PRO A 14 -15.30 -16.00 -9.14
N CYS A 15 -15.80 -14.98 -8.45
CA CYS A 15 -14.97 -13.99 -7.77
C CYS A 15 -14.15 -14.63 -6.64
N TYR A 16 -14.68 -15.56 -5.85
CA TYR A 16 -13.92 -16.19 -4.75
C TYR A 16 -12.91 -17.20 -5.25
N ILE A 17 -13.28 -17.99 -6.26
CA ILE A 17 -12.35 -18.91 -6.93
C ILE A 17 -11.16 -18.09 -7.47
N PHE A 18 -11.44 -16.96 -8.13
CA PHE A 18 -10.41 -16.03 -8.58
C PHE A 18 -9.58 -15.45 -7.42
N GLY A 19 -10.18 -15.09 -6.29
CA GLY A 19 -9.46 -14.59 -5.12
C GLY A 19 -8.51 -15.62 -4.50
N ILE A 20 -8.96 -16.88 -4.37
CA ILE A 20 -8.13 -17.99 -3.88
C ILE A 20 -6.97 -18.25 -4.86
N LEU A 21 -7.26 -18.31 -6.16
CA LEU A 21 -6.23 -18.49 -7.19
C LEU A 21 -5.23 -17.33 -7.17
N LEU A 22 -5.67 -16.09 -6.93
CA LEU A 22 -4.80 -14.93 -6.79
C LEU A 22 -3.85 -15.10 -5.60
N VAL A 23 -4.35 -15.48 -4.41
CA VAL A 23 -3.52 -15.73 -3.22
C VAL A 23 -2.47 -16.81 -3.47
N LEU A 24 -2.86 -17.90 -4.13
CA LEU A 24 -1.97 -19.00 -4.48
C LEU A 24 -0.94 -18.63 -5.54
N SER A 25 -1.25 -17.66 -6.41
CA SER A 25 -0.37 -17.19 -7.48
C SER A 25 0.71 -16.19 -7.05
N ILE A 26 0.72 -15.75 -5.78
CA ILE A 26 1.73 -14.82 -5.27
C ILE A 26 3.07 -15.55 -5.13
N ASN A 27 3.88 -15.45 -6.19
CA ASN A 27 5.24 -15.93 -6.25
C ASN A 27 6.18 -15.10 -5.39
N PHE A 28 7.24 -15.73 -4.88
CA PHE A 28 8.28 -15.02 -4.12
C PHE A 28 9.04 -14.05 -5.04
N ALA A 29 9.29 -12.84 -4.53
CA ALA A 29 10.06 -11.83 -5.24
C ALA A 29 11.49 -12.32 -5.48
N SER A 30 11.89 -12.46 -6.75
CA SER A 30 13.29 -12.65 -7.12
C SER A 30 14.02 -11.31 -7.08
N SER A 31 15.30 -11.33 -6.69
CA SER A 31 16.18 -10.17 -6.77
C SER A 31 16.16 -9.55 -8.17
N SER A 32 16.19 -8.23 -8.25
CA SER A 32 16.25 -7.49 -9.51
C SER A 32 17.40 -7.95 -10.41
N ARG A 33 17.11 -8.27 -11.67
CA ARG A 33 18.12 -8.79 -12.62
C ARG A 33 19.21 -7.75 -12.93
N GLY A 34 18.86 -6.47 -12.96
CA GLY A 34 19.78 -5.36 -13.24
C GLY A 34 20.91 -5.25 -12.22
N ASP A 35 20.63 -5.54 -10.94
CA ASP A 35 21.61 -5.46 -9.83
C ASP A 35 22.79 -6.41 -10.01
N LYS A 36 22.54 -7.53 -10.70
CA LYS A 36 23.55 -8.56 -10.97
C LYS A 36 24.30 -8.29 -12.28
N SER A 37 23.88 -7.32 -13.09
CA SER A 37 24.50 -7.05 -14.38
C SER A 37 25.90 -6.46 -14.19
N TYR A 38 26.88 -7.03 -14.90
CA TYR A 38 28.25 -6.54 -14.87
C TYR A 38 28.38 -5.05 -15.26
N PRO A 39 27.71 -4.57 -16.34
CA PRO A 39 27.79 -3.15 -16.72
C PRO A 39 27.31 -2.21 -15.61
N PHE A 40 26.27 -2.59 -14.87
CA PHE A 40 25.74 -1.78 -13.77
C PHE A 40 26.69 -1.72 -12.59
N ARG A 41 27.17 -2.89 -12.12
CA ARG A 41 28.06 -2.96 -10.95
C ARG A 41 29.38 -2.22 -11.19
N MET A 42 29.93 -2.33 -12.40
CA MET A 42 31.13 -1.60 -12.79
C MET A 42 30.89 -0.09 -12.82
N CYS A 43 29.81 0.36 -13.48
CA CYS A 43 29.47 1.77 -13.52
C CYS A 43 29.32 2.37 -12.10
N VAL A 44 28.60 1.68 -11.20
CA VAL A 44 28.41 2.17 -9.82
C VAL A 44 29.75 2.22 -9.08
N LYS A 45 30.61 1.20 -9.24
CA LYS A 45 31.93 1.17 -8.60
C LYS A 45 32.81 2.33 -9.07
N GLU A 46 32.81 2.63 -10.36
CA GLU A 46 33.57 3.75 -10.95
C GLU A 46 33.01 5.09 -10.49
N CYS A 47 31.69 5.29 -10.58
CA CYS A 47 31.04 6.53 -10.18
C CYS A 47 31.31 6.89 -8.70
N LYS A 48 31.30 5.87 -7.82
CA LYS A 48 31.57 6.07 -6.39
C LYS A 48 32.94 6.66 -6.08
N GLN A 49 33.93 6.51 -6.98
CA GLN A 49 35.25 7.11 -6.79
C GLN A 49 35.18 8.65 -6.79
N GLY A 50 34.21 9.23 -7.50
CA GLY A 50 33.97 10.67 -7.54
C GLY A 50 33.25 11.23 -6.30
N CYS A 51 32.80 10.40 -5.37
CA CYS A 51 32.03 10.86 -4.20
C CYS A 51 32.83 11.70 -3.20
N HIS A 52 34.16 11.64 -3.25
CA HIS A 52 35.04 12.43 -2.37
C HIS A 52 35.37 13.82 -2.93
N LEU A 53 34.96 14.12 -4.17
CA LEU A 53 35.24 15.38 -4.83
C LEU A 53 34.18 16.43 -4.44
N ASP A 54 34.56 17.71 -4.38
CA ASP A 54 33.62 18.84 -4.22
C ASP A 54 32.92 19.20 -5.57
N GLU A 55 32.69 18.18 -6.39
CA GLU A 55 32.06 18.25 -7.69
C GLU A 55 31.01 17.15 -7.79
N TYR A 56 30.09 17.26 -8.73
CA TYR A 56 29.09 16.21 -8.98
C TYR A 56 29.79 14.90 -9.41
N PRO A 57 29.45 13.72 -8.85
CA PRO A 57 28.32 13.42 -7.95
C PRO A 57 28.61 13.55 -6.44
N GLY A 58 29.83 13.91 -6.02
CA GLY A 58 30.19 14.13 -4.61
C GLY A 58 29.46 15.31 -3.97
N LYS A 59 29.36 16.44 -4.66
CA LYS A 59 28.54 17.60 -4.26
C LYS A 59 27.21 17.61 -5.00
N LEU A 60 26.14 17.15 -4.34
CA LEU A 60 24.82 17.11 -4.92
C LEU A 60 24.09 18.47 -4.87
N PRO A 61 23.26 18.79 -5.88
CA PRO A 61 22.42 19.98 -5.86
C PRO A 61 21.35 19.93 -4.76
N LEU A 62 20.89 21.10 -4.34
CA LEU A 62 19.97 21.27 -3.20
C LEU A 62 18.67 20.46 -3.33
N TYR A 63 18.10 20.37 -4.53
CA TYR A 63 16.87 19.63 -4.76
C TYR A 63 17.02 18.11 -4.50
N LEU A 64 18.24 17.59 -4.50
CA LEU A 64 18.53 16.20 -4.12
C LEU A 64 18.83 16.10 -2.62
N THR A 65 19.63 17.00 -2.07
CA THR A 65 20.02 16.94 -0.66
C THR A 65 18.82 17.17 0.28
N ILE A 66 17.84 17.99 -0.12
CA ILE A 66 16.58 18.20 0.62
C ILE A 66 15.82 16.88 0.84
N PHE A 67 15.86 15.96 -0.13
CA PHE A 67 15.25 14.64 -0.03
C PHE A 67 16.25 13.57 0.45
N TRP A 68 17.35 13.98 1.07
CA TRP A 68 18.39 13.09 1.62
C TRP A 68 18.98 12.11 0.60
N TRP A 69 19.05 12.49 -0.68
CA TRP A 69 19.87 11.76 -1.65
C TRP A 69 21.34 11.92 -1.30
N ASP A 70 22.10 10.84 -1.42
CA ASP A 70 23.56 10.83 -1.26
C ASP A 70 24.25 10.47 -2.57
N CYS A 71 25.58 10.62 -2.61
CA CYS A 71 26.37 10.33 -3.82
C CYS A 71 26.23 8.87 -4.27
N GLU A 72 26.11 7.93 -3.33
CA GLU A 72 25.94 6.52 -3.67
C GLU A 72 24.61 6.29 -4.41
N ASP A 73 23.53 6.88 -3.93
CA ASP A 73 22.22 6.80 -4.56
C ASP A 73 22.19 7.52 -5.90
N GLU A 74 22.90 8.65 -6.04
CA GLU A 74 23.05 9.31 -7.33
C GLU A 74 23.78 8.42 -8.33
N CYS A 75 24.88 7.78 -7.91
CA CYS A 75 25.60 6.83 -8.76
C CYS A 75 24.73 5.64 -9.19
N LYS A 76 23.93 5.07 -8.27
CA LYS A 76 22.97 4.01 -8.61
C LYS A 76 21.97 4.50 -9.66
N TYR A 77 21.41 5.70 -9.48
CA TYR A 77 20.46 6.28 -10.41
C TYR A 77 21.05 6.50 -11.80
N GLN A 78 22.21 7.17 -11.89
CA GLN A 78 22.87 7.48 -13.17
C GLN A 78 23.24 6.19 -13.91
N CYS A 79 23.80 5.20 -13.21
CA CYS A 79 24.19 3.94 -13.81
C CYS A 79 22.99 3.09 -14.25
N MET A 80 21.89 3.11 -13.49
CA MET A 80 20.64 2.47 -13.87
C MET A 80 20.13 3.03 -15.21
N HIS A 81 20.11 4.36 -15.36
CA HIS A 81 19.69 5.00 -16.61
C HIS A 81 20.66 4.76 -17.77
N LYS A 82 21.97 4.81 -17.53
CA LYS A 82 23.01 4.51 -18.55
C LYS A 82 22.89 3.09 -19.09
N VAL A 83 22.76 2.10 -18.21
CA VAL A 83 22.58 0.69 -18.62
C VAL A 83 21.25 0.48 -19.32
N THR A 84 20.18 1.13 -18.84
CA THR A 84 18.87 1.07 -19.49
C THR A 84 18.92 1.63 -20.92
N ALA A 85 19.55 2.79 -21.13
CA ALA A 85 19.72 3.38 -22.46
C ALA A 85 20.50 2.46 -23.41
N ALA A 86 21.61 1.87 -22.94
CA ALA A 86 22.40 0.92 -23.73
C ALA A 86 21.61 -0.36 -24.09
N ASN A 87 20.78 -0.87 -23.16
CA ASN A 87 19.90 -2.00 -23.41
C ASN A 87 18.85 -1.67 -24.49
N LEU A 88 18.22 -0.49 -24.40
CA LEU A 88 17.23 -0.03 -25.38
C LEU A 88 17.85 0.11 -26.78
N GLN A 89 19.05 0.67 -26.90
CA GLN A 89 19.78 0.75 -28.17
C GLN A 89 20.09 -0.63 -28.77
N SER A 90 20.26 -1.64 -27.90
CA SER A 90 20.53 -3.02 -28.30
C SER A 90 19.27 -3.89 -28.43
N ASN A 91 18.06 -3.29 -28.44
CA ASN A 91 16.78 -4.01 -28.42
C ASN A 91 16.64 -5.05 -27.30
N LYS A 92 17.27 -4.81 -26.15
CA LYS A 92 17.14 -5.64 -24.95
C LYS A 92 16.03 -5.11 -24.06
N ALA A 93 15.34 -6.02 -23.37
CA ALA A 93 14.31 -5.65 -22.42
C ALA A 93 14.87 -4.78 -21.27
N VAL A 94 14.07 -3.82 -20.83
CA VAL A 94 14.35 -3.02 -19.63
C VAL A 94 14.42 -3.94 -18.42
N GLN A 95 15.39 -3.69 -17.55
CA GLN A 95 15.62 -4.48 -16.35
C GLN A 95 15.21 -3.68 -15.11
N GLN A 96 14.80 -4.40 -14.06
CA GLN A 96 14.63 -3.80 -12.73
C GLN A 96 15.97 -3.71 -12.01
N PHE A 97 16.13 -2.66 -11.21
CA PHE A 97 17.28 -2.38 -10.35
C PHE A 97 16.78 -2.06 -8.95
N TYR A 98 17.31 -2.71 -7.92
CA TYR A 98 16.92 -2.57 -6.51
C TYR A 98 15.40 -2.70 -6.29
N GLY A 99 14.74 -3.60 -7.03
CA GLY A 99 13.29 -3.81 -6.97
C GLY A 99 12.46 -2.81 -7.76
N LYS A 100 13.10 -1.86 -8.47
CA LYS A 100 12.43 -0.75 -9.15
C LYS A 100 12.71 -0.70 -10.64
N TRP A 101 11.79 -0.07 -11.34
CA TRP A 101 11.98 0.30 -12.74
C TRP A 101 12.78 1.60 -12.84
N PRO A 102 13.49 1.84 -13.96
CA PRO A 102 14.30 3.03 -14.17
C PRO A 102 13.43 4.27 -14.44
N PHE A 103 12.67 4.68 -13.43
CA PHE A 103 11.85 5.89 -13.50
C PHE A 103 12.73 7.13 -13.50
N VAL A 104 12.28 8.14 -14.25
CA VAL A 104 12.92 9.45 -14.29
C VAL A 104 12.46 10.23 -13.06
N ARG A 105 13.43 10.70 -12.26
CA ARG A 105 13.17 11.54 -11.10
C ARG A 105 12.75 12.95 -11.53
N PHE A 106 11.91 13.60 -10.73
CA PHE A 106 11.54 15.00 -10.95
C PHE A 106 11.75 15.80 -9.66
N LEU A 107 12.64 16.81 -9.69
CA LEU A 107 12.97 17.64 -8.53
C LEU A 107 13.33 16.83 -7.26
N GLY A 108 13.99 15.69 -7.43
CA GLY A 108 14.36 14.79 -6.33
C GLY A 108 13.28 13.80 -5.89
N ILE A 109 12.05 13.93 -6.40
CA ILE A 109 10.99 12.93 -6.20
C ILE A 109 11.32 11.67 -7.01
N GLN A 110 11.39 10.54 -6.32
CA GLN A 110 11.76 9.26 -6.91
C GLN A 110 10.75 8.76 -7.95
N GLU A 111 9.47 8.78 -7.58
CA GLU A 111 8.36 8.25 -8.38
C GLU A 111 7.22 9.28 -8.49
N PRO A 112 7.37 10.32 -9.33
CA PRO A 112 6.45 11.46 -9.33
C PRO A 112 4.98 11.07 -9.57
N ALA A 113 4.72 10.15 -10.50
CA ALA A 113 3.37 9.68 -10.79
C ALA A 113 2.73 9.02 -9.57
N SER A 114 3.45 8.13 -8.87
CA SER A 114 2.98 7.45 -7.67
C SER A 114 2.66 8.48 -6.56
N VAL A 115 3.52 9.48 -6.35
CA VAL A 115 3.26 10.56 -5.38
C VAL A 115 1.98 11.33 -5.71
N PHE A 116 1.78 11.72 -6.97
CA PHE A 116 0.54 12.39 -7.38
C PHE A 116 -0.69 11.53 -7.17
N PHE A 117 -0.63 10.24 -7.52
CA PHE A 117 -1.75 9.32 -7.29
C PHE A 117 -2.06 9.15 -5.80
N SER A 118 -1.06 9.07 -4.93
CA SER A 118 -1.27 9.01 -3.47
C SER A 118 -1.93 10.29 -2.95
N ILE A 119 -1.50 11.46 -3.41
CA ILE A 119 -2.13 12.74 -3.08
C ILE A 119 -3.59 12.78 -3.55
N PHE A 120 -3.88 12.37 -4.78
CA PHE A 120 -5.24 12.36 -5.30
C PHE A 120 -6.15 11.38 -4.56
N ASN A 121 -5.63 10.22 -4.14
CA ASN A 121 -6.38 9.32 -3.28
C ASN A 121 -6.72 9.98 -1.92
N ALA A 122 -5.75 10.65 -1.28
CA ALA A 122 -6.00 11.40 -0.06
C ALA A 122 -7.07 12.49 -0.25
N VAL A 123 -7.01 13.25 -1.36
CA VAL A 123 -8.03 14.24 -1.73
C VAL A 123 -9.40 13.58 -1.91
N GLY A 124 -9.47 12.42 -2.56
CA GLY A 124 -10.70 11.64 -2.69
C GLY A 124 -11.34 11.31 -1.33
N HIS A 125 -10.54 10.91 -0.35
CA HIS A 125 -11.01 10.68 1.02
C HIS A 125 -11.51 11.96 1.70
N ILE A 126 -10.84 13.11 1.49
CA ILE A 126 -11.28 14.42 2.02
C ILE A 126 -12.64 14.81 1.42
N LEU A 127 -12.78 14.70 0.10
CA LEU A 127 -14.02 15.02 -0.60
C LEU A 127 -15.15 14.07 -0.17
N GLY A 128 -14.87 12.77 -0.07
CA GLY A 128 -15.81 11.77 0.42
C GLY A 128 -16.28 12.05 1.86
N TRP A 129 -15.36 12.41 2.76
CA TRP A 129 -15.70 12.80 4.13
C TRP A 129 -16.55 14.07 4.19
N ARG A 130 -16.22 15.09 3.39
CA ARG A 130 -17.05 16.30 3.26
C ARG A 130 -18.46 15.97 2.77
N ARG A 131 -18.59 15.13 1.76
CA ARG A 131 -19.89 14.70 1.23
C ARG A 131 -20.69 13.94 2.28
N LEU A 132 -20.08 12.99 2.98
CA LEU A 132 -20.73 12.22 4.05
C LEU A 132 -21.32 13.16 5.12
N ARG A 133 -20.50 14.09 5.63
CA ARG A 133 -20.96 15.06 6.66
C ARG A 133 -22.05 16.00 6.17
N SER A 134 -22.13 16.28 4.86
CA SER A 134 -23.19 17.14 4.30
C SER A 134 -24.52 16.42 4.10
N CYS A 135 -24.49 15.09 3.91
CA CYS A 135 -25.70 14.31 3.60
C CYS A 135 -26.26 13.55 4.80
N VAL A 136 -25.42 13.22 5.78
CA VAL A 136 -25.78 12.33 6.89
C VAL A 136 -25.46 13.06 8.20
N PRO A 137 -26.47 13.54 8.93
CA PRO A 137 -26.27 14.07 10.27
C PRO A 137 -25.61 13.03 11.18
N SER A 138 -24.63 13.45 11.99
CA SER A 138 -23.90 12.53 12.86
C SER A 138 -24.76 11.95 13.99
N THR A 139 -25.90 12.56 14.30
CA THR A 139 -26.87 12.10 15.31
C THR A 139 -27.69 10.91 14.85
N ASP A 140 -27.85 10.75 13.53
CA ASP A 140 -28.83 9.81 12.96
C ASP A 140 -28.14 8.54 12.41
N TYR A 141 -26.80 8.47 12.50
CA TYR A 141 -26.01 7.38 11.95
C TYR A 141 -24.87 6.94 12.88
N ASP A 142 -25.09 5.85 13.62
CA ASP A 142 -24.14 5.30 14.60
C ASP A 142 -22.75 5.03 14.03
N MET A 143 -22.64 4.68 12.75
CA MET A 143 -21.36 4.36 12.10
C MET A 143 -20.53 5.59 11.72
N HIS A 144 -21.02 6.81 11.96
CA HIS A 144 -20.32 8.05 11.61
C HIS A 144 -18.91 8.11 12.24
N TRP A 145 -18.74 7.64 13.48
CA TRP A 145 -17.41 7.60 14.13
C TRP A 145 -16.46 6.59 13.47
N VAL A 146 -16.97 5.44 13.02
CA VAL A 146 -16.18 4.44 12.29
C VAL A 146 -15.65 5.04 11.00
N TRP A 147 -16.50 5.75 10.25
CA TRP A 147 -16.07 6.43 9.01
C TRP A 147 -15.10 7.57 9.27
N LYS A 148 -15.23 8.28 10.39
CA LYS A 148 -14.26 9.30 10.80
C LYS A 148 -12.87 8.70 11.02
N ILE A 149 -12.79 7.56 11.72
CA ILE A 149 -11.51 6.88 11.95
C ILE A 149 -10.98 6.30 10.63
N TYR A 150 -11.82 5.68 9.81
CA TYR A 150 -11.44 5.18 8.49
C TYR A 150 -10.84 6.31 7.63
N PHE A 151 -11.46 7.49 7.64
CA PHE A 151 -10.96 8.68 6.96
C PHE A 151 -9.56 9.07 7.46
N VAL A 152 -9.34 9.17 8.78
CA VAL A 152 -8.03 9.51 9.35
C VAL A 152 -6.96 8.47 8.98
N ILE A 153 -7.28 7.18 9.12
CA ILE A 153 -6.37 6.09 8.75
C ILE A 153 -6.03 6.14 7.26
N SER A 154 -7.02 6.42 6.40
CA SER A 154 -6.83 6.55 4.96
C SER A 154 -5.87 7.70 4.65
N LEU A 155 -6.05 8.88 5.25
CA LEU A 155 -5.14 10.00 5.07
C LEU A 155 -3.71 9.66 5.50
N ASN A 156 -3.55 8.98 6.63
CA ASN A 156 -2.25 8.55 7.10
C ASN A 156 -1.60 7.54 6.13
N ALA A 157 -2.36 6.56 5.61
CA ALA A 157 -1.87 5.61 4.63
C ALA A 157 -1.38 6.28 3.34
N TRP A 158 -2.18 7.17 2.76
CA TRP A 158 -1.81 7.87 1.53
C TRP A 158 -0.69 8.89 1.72
N LEU A 159 -0.57 9.48 2.92
CA LEU A 159 0.58 10.31 3.29
C LEU A 159 1.87 9.48 3.28
N TRP A 160 1.89 8.34 3.97
CA TRP A 160 3.08 7.49 4.02
C TRP A 160 3.45 6.90 2.66
N SER A 161 2.45 6.57 1.83
CA SER A 161 2.67 6.21 0.43
C SER A 161 3.33 7.34 -0.36
N ALA A 162 2.84 8.58 -0.24
CA ALA A 162 3.46 9.73 -0.89
C ALA A 162 4.90 9.98 -0.40
N VAL A 163 5.16 9.82 0.90
CA VAL A 163 6.51 9.96 1.49
C VAL A 163 7.47 8.90 0.93
N PHE A 164 7.06 7.63 0.93
CA PHE A 164 7.86 6.52 0.39
C PHE A 164 8.17 6.68 -1.10
N HIS A 165 7.17 7.02 -1.92
CA HIS A 165 7.37 7.24 -3.36
C HIS A 165 8.15 8.52 -3.67
N THR A 166 8.21 9.47 -2.72
CA THR A 166 9.09 10.63 -2.83
C THR A 166 10.53 10.24 -2.60
N ARG A 167 10.79 9.51 -1.50
CA ARG A 167 12.12 9.08 -1.13
C ARG A 167 12.05 7.70 -0.47
N ASP A 168 12.62 6.71 -1.16
CA ASP A 168 12.69 5.35 -0.65
C ASP A 168 13.85 5.19 0.33
N LEU A 169 13.47 5.04 1.60
CA LEU A 169 14.33 4.61 2.70
C LEU A 169 13.68 3.43 3.40
N ILE A 170 14.49 2.58 4.02
CA ILE A 170 14.05 1.39 4.77
C ILE A 170 12.89 1.71 5.73
N TRP A 171 12.95 2.85 6.43
CA TRP A 171 11.92 3.23 7.39
C TRP A 171 10.66 3.80 6.71
N THR A 172 10.79 4.52 5.60
CA THR A 172 9.62 5.00 4.83
C THR A 172 8.89 3.84 4.15
N GLU A 173 9.62 2.83 3.65
CA GLU A 173 9.07 1.61 3.08
C GLU A 173 8.25 0.86 4.14
N LYS A 174 8.83 0.66 5.33
CA LYS A 174 8.11 0.05 6.46
C LYS A 174 6.82 0.81 6.79
N MET A 175 6.89 2.13 6.87
CA MET A 175 5.73 2.96 7.23
C MET A 175 4.63 2.92 6.18
N ASP A 176 4.95 2.93 4.88
CA ASP A 176 3.97 2.75 3.81
C ASP A 176 3.22 1.43 3.97
N TYR A 177 3.96 0.34 4.22
CA TYR A 177 3.39 -1.01 4.34
C TYR A 177 2.52 -1.15 5.59
N PHE A 178 2.97 -0.61 6.72
CA PHE A 178 2.21 -0.67 7.97
C PHE A 178 0.93 0.15 7.87
N CYS A 179 0.97 1.32 7.25
CA CYS A 179 -0.19 2.17 7.10
C CYS A 179 -1.16 1.67 6.03
N ALA A 180 -0.68 1.08 4.94
CA ALA A 180 -1.54 0.36 3.99
C ALA A 180 -2.24 -0.83 4.67
N THR A 181 -1.51 -1.58 5.51
CA THR A 181 -2.09 -2.71 6.25
C THR A 181 -3.11 -2.27 7.28
N SER A 182 -2.87 -1.16 7.99
CA SER A 182 -3.85 -0.61 8.94
C SER A 182 -5.14 -0.17 8.25
N LEU A 183 -5.04 0.40 7.04
CA LEU A 183 -6.20 0.74 6.21
C LEU A 183 -7.01 -0.50 5.81
N VAL A 184 -6.35 -1.57 5.36
CA VAL A 184 -7.02 -2.83 5.00
C VAL A 184 -7.68 -3.47 6.22
N MET A 185 -6.97 -3.56 7.35
CA MET A 185 -7.49 -4.10 8.61
C MET A 185 -8.68 -3.30 9.15
N PHE A 186 -8.60 -1.97 9.14
CA PHE A 186 -9.71 -1.13 9.60
C PHE A 186 -10.90 -1.18 8.64
N SER A 187 -10.67 -1.40 7.34
CA SER A 187 -11.77 -1.64 6.40
C SER A 187 -12.52 -2.94 6.69
N LEU A 188 -11.84 -4.00 7.14
CA LEU A 188 -12.46 -5.23 7.63
C LEU A 188 -13.24 -4.96 8.93
N PHE A 189 -12.66 -4.23 9.88
CA PHE A 189 -13.35 -3.81 11.10
C PHE A 189 -14.66 -3.09 10.78
N GLY A 190 -14.62 -2.07 9.90
CA GLY A 190 -15.81 -1.34 9.49
C GLY A 190 -16.87 -2.23 8.83
N CYS A 191 -16.46 -3.22 8.03
CA CYS A 191 -17.37 -4.21 7.47
C CYS A 191 -18.02 -5.08 8.56
N LEU A 192 -17.26 -5.54 9.55
CA LEU A 192 -17.77 -6.32 10.68
C LEU A 192 -18.72 -5.50 11.55
N MET A 193 -18.45 -4.21 11.79
CA MET A 193 -19.33 -3.34 12.56
C MET A 193 -20.68 -3.12 11.85
N ARG A 194 -20.71 -3.06 10.51
CA ARG A 194 -21.97 -3.04 9.75
C ARG A 194 -22.78 -4.32 9.92
N VAL A 195 -22.10 -5.46 10.07
CA VAL A 195 -22.71 -6.78 10.21
C VAL A 195 -23.26 -7.01 11.62
N ILE A 196 -22.40 -6.81 12.62
CA ILE A 196 -22.70 -7.06 14.04
C ILE A 196 -23.65 -6.00 14.58
N GLY A 197 -23.55 -4.77 14.05
CA GLY A 197 -24.21 -3.60 14.60
C GLY A 197 -23.44 -3.04 15.81
N LEU A 198 -23.48 -1.72 15.98
CA LEU A 198 -22.75 -1.02 17.04
C LEU A 198 -23.42 -1.10 18.42
N GLN A 199 -24.62 -1.66 18.49
CA GLN A 199 -25.41 -1.77 19.72
C GLN A 199 -24.77 -2.78 20.71
N ASN A 200 -24.17 -3.86 20.20
CA ASN A 200 -23.44 -4.81 21.02
C ASN A 200 -21.99 -4.35 21.23
N LYS A 201 -21.79 -3.46 22.21
CA LYS A 201 -20.49 -2.86 22.52
C LYS A 201 -19.41 -3.89 22.86
N ILE A 202 -19.77 -4.97 23.57
CA ILE A 202 -18.81 -6.02 23.95
C ILE A 202 -18.26 -6.71 22.71
N SER A 203 -19.13 -7.14 21.79
CA SER A 203 -18.69 -7.73 20.53
C SER A 203 -17.83 -6.77 19.70
N CYS A 204 -18.18 -5.47 19.66
CA CYS A 204 -17.39 -4.46 18.97
C CYS A 204 -15.97 -4.33 19.55
N ILE A 205 -15.86 -4.28 20.89
CA ILE A 205 -14.58 -4.21 21.60
C ILE A 205 -13.76 -5.47 21.37
N CYS A 206 -14.35 -6.66 21.53
CA CYS A 206 -13.65 -7.93 21.31
C CYS A 206 -13.11 -8.05 19.89
N VAL A 207 -13.91 -7.71 18.87
CA VAL A 207 -13.47 -7.73 17.47
C VAL A 207 -12.38 -6.69 17.23
N GLY A 208 -12.53 -5.47 17.77
CA GLY A 208 -11.53 -4.41 17.66
C GLY A 208 -10.18 -4.81 18.26
N LEU A 209 -10.18 -5.36 19.49
CA LEU A 209 -8.97 -5.84 20.17
C LEU A 209 -8.33 -7.02 19.44
N PHE A 210 -9.13 -7.96 18.92
CA PHE A 210 -8.63 -9.08 18.13
C PHE A 210 -7.90 -8.59 16.87
N LEU A 211 -8.53 -7.71 16.08
CA LEU A 211 -7.92 -7.15 14.88
C LEU A 211 -6.69 -6.29 15.19
N LEU A 212 -6.71 -5.53 16.30
CA LEU A 212 -5.56 -4.76 16.74
C LEU A 212 -4.39 -5.65 17.17
N CYS A 213 -4.67 -6.76 17.84
CA CYS A 213 -3.66 -7.76 18.21
C CYS A 213 -3.04 -8.39 16.95
N LEU A 214 -3.87 -8.80 15.98
CA LEU A 214 -3.41 -9.31 14.70
C LEU A 214 -2.54 -8.31 13.95
N PHE A 215 -2.99 -7.04 13.86
CA PHE A 215 -2.21 -5.97 13.24
C PHE A 215 -0.87 -5.75 13.96
N SER A 216 -0.87 -5.71 15.28
CA SER A 216 0.35 -5.51 16.08
C SER A 216 1.33 -6.66 15.90
N GLY A 217 0.85 -7.91 15.88
CA GLY A 217 1.70 -9.08 15.60
C GLY A 217 2.28 -9.06 14.19
N HIS A 218 1.49 -8.67 13.18
CA HIS A 218 1.94 -8.50 11.80
C HIS A 218 3.04 -7.43 11.67
N VAL A 219 2.80 -6.25 12.24
CA VAL A 219 3.79 -5.16 12.27
C VAL A 219 5.05 -5.57 13.02
N PHE A 220 4.91 -6.22 14.17
CA PHE A 220 6.06 -6.71 14.95
C PHE A 220 6.92 -7.67 14.12
N TYR A 221 6.31 -8.65 13.45
CA TYR A 221 7.01 -9.59 12.58
C TYR A 221 7.79 -8.87 11.47
N LEU A 222 7.14 -7.96 10.74
CA LEU A 222 7.78 -7.23 9.64
C LEU A 222 8.84 -6.22 10.13
N ALA A 223 8.62 -5.59 11.28
CA ALA A 223 9.53 -4.58 11.81
C ALA A 223 10.82 -5.18 12.37
N PHE A 224 10.71 -6.29 13.11
CA PHE A 224 11.78 -6.82 13.96
C PHE A 224 12.27 -8.22 13.59
N ILE A 225 11.50 -9.04 12.89
CA ILE A 225 11.89 -10.42 12.54
C ILE A 225 12.38 -10.47 11.10
N LYS A 226 11.49 -10.23 10.14
CA LYS A 226 11.82 -10.29 8.71
C LYS A 226 10.84 -9.42 7.91
N PHE A 227 11.36 -8.40 7.26
CA PHE A 227 10.58 -7.61 6.32
C PHE A 227 10.43 -8.40 5.00
N ASP A 228 9.30 -9.08 4.82
CA ASP A 228 9.00 -9.93 3.66
C ASP A 228 7.80 -9.40 2.88
N TYR A 229 8.07 -8.87 1.68
CA TYR A 229 7.07 -8.32 0.77
C TYR A 229 5.96 -9.32 0.41
N GLY A 230 6.36 -10.56 0.08
CA GLY A 230 5.44 -11.59 -0.36
C GLY A 230 4.49 -12.01 0.76
N TYR A 231 5.00 -12.11 1.99
CA TYR A 231 4.19 -12.29 3.18
C TYR A 231 3.22 -11.12 3.40
N ASN A 232 3.70 -9.87 3.35
CA ASN A 232 2.84 -8.69 3.54
C ASN A 232 1.70 -8.63 2.51
N MET A 233 2.00 -8.94 1.25
CA MET A 233 1.00 -8.98 0.19
C MET A 233 -0.03 -10.09 0.44
N LYS A 234 0.41 -11.31 0.77
CA LYS A 234 -0.50 -12.42 1.11
C LYS A 234 -1.41 -12.09 2.29
N PHE A 235 -0.86 -11.47 3.34
CA PHE A 235 -1.64 -11.03 4.49
C PHE A 235 -2.74 -10.04 4.08
N ASN A 236 -2.38 -8.94 3.40
CA ASN A 236 -3.34 -7.91 2.99
C ASN A 236 -4.40 -8.41 2.01
N VAL A 237 -4.01 -9.24 1.02
CA VAL A 237 -4.96 -9.86 0.10
C VAL A 237 -5.92 -10.76 0.86
N THR A 238 -5.43 -11.60 1.79
CA THR A 238 -6.30 -12.48 2.60
C THR A 238 -7.32 -11.69 3.41
N ILE A 239 -6.91 -10.62 4.10
CA ILE A 239 -7.82 -9.76 4.85
C ILE A 239 -8.84 -9.06 3.93
N GLY A 240 -8.38 -8.58 2.77
CA GLY A 240 -9.25 -7.97 1.76
C GLY A 240 -10.31 -8.94 1.23
N GLU A 241 -9.93 -10.20 1.03
CA GLU A 241 -10.81 -11.29 0.62
C GLU A 241 -11.84 -11.65 1.70
N CYS A 242 -11.42 -11.72 2.97
CA CYS A 242 -12.33 -11.89 4.10
C CYS A 242 -13.37 -10.76 4.17
N LYS A 243 -12.94 -9.51 4.01
CA LYS A 243 -13.86 -8.35 3.95
C LYS A 243 -14.84 -8.48 2.79
N ARG A 244 -14.36 -8.84 1.59
CA ARG A 244 -15.19 -9.01 0.40
C ARG A 244 -16.24 -10.10 0.60
N PHE A 245 -15.83 -11.22 1.21
CA PHE A 245 -16.72 -12.31 1.57
C PHE A 245 -17.87 -11.84 2.48
N LEU A 246 -17.53 -11.19 3.59
CA LEU A 246 -18.50 -10.64 4.52
C LEU A 246 -19.45 -9.63 3.84
N SER A 247 -18.89 -8.74 3.01
CA SER A 247 -19.69 -7.74 2.30
C SER A 247 -20.66 -8.35 1.31
N THR A 248 -20.32 -9.47 0.65
CA THR A 248 -21.22 -10.14 -0.31
C THR A 248 -22.31 -10.91 0.42
N MET A 249 -21.95 -11.58 1.52
CA MET A 249 -22.88 -12.31 2.38
C MET A 249 -24.02 -11.43 2.87
N TYR A 250 -23.68 -10.25 3.39
CA TYR A 250 -24.67 -9.29 3.89
C TYR A 250 -25.21 -8.38 2.77
N GLY A 251 -24.43 -8.21 1.69
CA GLY A 251 -24.73 -7.57 0.41
C GLY A 251 -26.09 -7.94 -0.15
N ASN A 252 -26.26 -9.25 -0.32
CA ASN A 252 -27.42 -9.84 -0.95
C ASN A 252 -28.69 -9.83 -0.08
N GLU A 253 -28.57 -9.57 1.23
CA GLU A 253 -29.71 -9.66 2.16
C GLU A 253 -30.40 -8.33 2.44
N ARG A 254 -29.73 -7.17 2.24
CA ARG A 254 -30.26 -5.87 2.68
C ARG A 254 -30.27 -4.73 1.67
N GLY A 255 -30.13 -5.00 0.36
CA GLY A 255 -30.26 -3.97 -0.68
C GLY A 255 -29.50 -2.69 -0.33
N TRP A 256 -28.17 -2.72 -0.41
CA TRP A 256 -27.25 -1.74 0.21
C TRP A 256 -27.40 -0.27 -0.26
N TRP A 257 -28.33 -0.01 -1.17
CA TRP A 257 -28.69 1.31 -1.70
C TRP A 257 -30.01 1.86 -1.18
N THR A 258 -30.86 1.03 -0.55
CA THR A 258 -32.08 1.52 0.11
C THR A 258 -31.75 1.82 1.56
N ALA A 259 -31.10 2.96 1.79
CA ALA A 259 -31.36 3.70 3.01
C ALA A 259 -32.86 3.98 2.99
N THR A 260 -33.62 3.22 3.77
CA THR A 260 -35.04 3.47 4.02
C THR A 260 -35.14 4.84 4.68
N LEU A 261 -35.43 5.85 3.86
CA LEU A 261 -36.13 7.04 4.30
C LEU A 261 -37.56 6.58 4.59
N THR A 262 -37.79 6.19 5.84
CA THR A 262 -39.12 6.15 6.46
C THR A 262 -38.98 6.73 7.84
#